data_AF-A0A1U0QJ81-F1
#
_entry.id   AF-A0A1U0QJ81-F1
#
_cell.length_a   1.000
_cell.length_b   1.000
_cell.length_c   1.000
_cell.angle_alpha   90.00
_cell.angle_beta   90.00
_cell.angle_gamma   90.00
#
_symmetry.space_group_name_H-M   'P 1'
#
loop_
_entity.id
_entity.type
_entity.pdbx_description
1 polymer ?
#
loop_
_entity_poly.entity_id
_entity_poly.type
_entity_poly.pdbx_seq_one_letter_code
_entity_poly.pdbx_strand_id
1 'polypeptide(L)'
;MVDELDFGGRGLTTPERWEPDTQMVAAVLSSPKSFRKMTEMCDQDRAWLVAGLTAAGMTAQDIAARTGCSLRLIRAIRAEDMTQAFVVAQREAREVSDELRLERIELTATRHEADQSKAEAARLRTQIDQLIDAHLAGTLSLFRCGHAQVKYNVYEHCGRKFCRECARLRKQEQRKSKRLAAVS
;
A
#
# COMPACT_ATOMS: atom_id res chain seq x y z
N MET A 1 -53.90 -31.55 -0.69
CA MET A 1 -53.64 -32.99 -0.88
C MET A 1 -53.46 -33.24 -2.35
N VAL A 2 -52.27 -32.92 -2.89
CA VAL A 2 -51.62 -33.62 -4.02
C VAL A 2 -50.12 -33.25 -3.95
N ASP A 3 -49.34 -34.26 -3.59
CA ASP A 3 -47.96 -34.59 -3.98
C ASP A 3 -46.80 -33.59 -3.82
N GLU A 4 -46.11 -33.73 -2.70
CA GLU A 4 -44.65 -33.63 -2.60
C GLU A 4 -44.00 -34.65 -3.53
N LEU A 5 -43.42 -34.18 -4.64
CA LEU A 5 -42.42 -34.95 -5.36
C LEU A 5 -41.05 -34.71 -4.72
N ASP A 6 -40.74 -35.58 -3.77
CA ASP A 6 -39.40 -35.82 -3.23
C ASP A 6 -38.49 -36.32 -4.37
N PHE A 7 -37.86 -35.39 -5.08
CA PHE A 7 -36.71 -35.71 -5.91
C PHE A 7 -35.55 -35.99 -4.98
N GLY A 8 -35.32 -37.28 -4.71
CA GLY A 8 -34.10 -37.83 -4.13
C GLY A 8 -32.86 -37.50 -4.97
N GLY A 9 -32.48 -36.23 -4.97
CA GLY A 9 -31.21 -35.73 -5.42
C GLY A 9 -30.21 -36.03 -4.32
N ARG A 10 -29.59 -37.20 -4.42
CA ARG A 10 -28.35 -37.56 -3.73
C ARG A 10 -27.42 -36.36 -3.89
N GLY A 11 -27.33 -35.52 -2.85
CA GLY A 11 -26.47 -34.35 -2.86
C GLY A 11 -25.08 -34.84 -3.21
N LEU A 12 -24.59 -34.49 -4.39
CA LEU A 12 -23.17 -34.57 -4.70
C LEU A 12 -22.52 -33.58 -3.74
N THR A 13 -22.19 -34.05 -2.53
CA THR A 13 -21.33 -33.31 -1.62
C THR A 13 -20.03 -33.17 -2.37
N THR A 14 -19.81 -32.00 -2.98
CA THR A 14 -18.52 -31.63 -3.54
C THR A 14 -17.47 -32.02 -2.50
N PRO A 15 -16.49 -32.88 -2.85
CA PRO A 15 -15.50 -33.29 -1.88
C PRO A 15 -14.87 -32.03 -1.30
N GLU A 16 -14.76 -31.97 0.02
CA GLU A 16 -14.19 -30.84 0.74
C GLU A 16 -12.81 -30.55 0.13
N ARG A 17 -12.75 -29.47 -0.66
CA ARG A 17 -11.54 -29.10 -1.38
C ARG A 17 -10.58 -28.56 -0.34
N TRP A 18 -9.43 -29.21 -0.19
CA TRP A 18 -8.35 -28.66 0.64
C TRP A 18 -8.02 -27.24 0.19
N GLU A 19 -7.94 -26.32 1.15
CA GLU A 19 -7.52 -24.94 0.94
C GLU A 19 -6.25 -24.65 1.74
N PRO A 20 -5.28 -23.92 1.15
CA PRO A 20 -4.06 -23.57 1.85
C PRO A 20 -4.33 -22.57 2.98
N ASP A 21 -3.83 -22.88 4.17
CA ASP A 21 -3.70 -21.89 5.25
C ASP A 21 -2.64 -20.84 4.86
N THR A 22 -3.12 -19.66 4.47
CA THR A 22 -2.28 -18.53 4.04
C THR A 22 -1.41 -17.97 5.16
N GLN A 23 -1.75 -18.19 6.42
CA GLN A 23 -1.02 -17.65 7.58
C GLN A 23 -0.01 -18.65 8.15
N MET A 24 -0.13 -19.94 7.85
CA MET A 24 0.73 -20.99 8.42
C MET A 24 2.22 -20.72 8.19
N VAL A 25 2.62 -20.37 6.97
CA VAL A 25 4.03 -20.11 6.64
C VAL A 25 4.55 -18.87 7.38
N ALA A 26 3.78 -17.78 7.40
CA ALA A 26 4.13 -16.54 8.08
C ALA A 26 4.28 -16.76 9.60
N ALA A 27 3.37 -17.52 10.21
CA ALA A 27 3.42 -17.86 11.63
C ALA A 27 4.64 -18.72 11.99
N VAL A 28 5.07 -19.64 11.12
CA VAL A 28 6.29 -20.42 11.34
C VAL A 28 7.56 -19.58 11.10
N LEU A 29 7.55 -18.62 10.18
CA LEU A 29 8.67 -17.71 9.97
C LEU A 29 8.87 -16.73 11.13
N SER A 30 7.79 -16.24 11.73
CA SER A 30 7.81 -15.30 12.84
C SER A 30 8.15 -15.94 14.21
N SER A 31 8.06 -17.26 14.31
CA SER A 31 8.40 -18.01 15.52
C SER A 31 9.73 -18.77 15.37
N PRO A 32 10.57 -18.88 16.42
CA PRO A 32 11.77 -19.70 16.40
C PRO A 32 11.50 -21.20 16.17
N LYS A 33 10.30 -21.68 16.52
CA LYS A 33 9.86 -23.08 16.35
C LYS A 33 8.45 -23.14 15.78
N SER A 34 8.20 -24.14 14.94
CA SER A 34 6.84 -24.42 14.44
C SER A 34 5.89 -24.69 15.62
N PHE A 35 4.70 -24.09 15.57
CA PHE A 35 3.66 -24.26 16.58
C PHE A 35 2.86 -25.56 16.37
N ARG A 36 2.79 -26.07 15.13
CA ARG A 36 2.19 -27.38 14.79
C ARG A 36 3.26 -28.41 14.52
N LYS A 37 3.05 -29.64 14.99
CA LYS A 37 3.91 -30.77 14.66
C LYS A 37 3.58 -31.28 13.27
N MET A 38 4.60 -31.70 12.51
CA MET A 38 4.40 -32.28 11.18
C MET A 38 3.48 -33.51 11.19
N THR A 39 3.49 -34.30 12.27
CA THR A 39 2.62 -35.49 12.40
C THR A 39 1.14 -35.18 12.57
N GLU A 40 0.81 -33.95 12.97
CA GLU A 40 -0.57 -33.50 13.21
C GLU A 40 -1.18 -32.83 11.96
N MET A 41 -0.38 -32.68 10.89
CA MET A 41 -0.79 -32.03 9.63
C MET A 41 -1.06 -33.08 8.55
N CYS A 42 -2.06 -32.81 7.70
CA CYS A 42 -2.30 -33.61 6.50
C CYS A 42 -1.16 -33.44 5.49
N ASP A 43 -1.09 -34.33 4.51
CA ASP A 43 -0.01 -34.37 3.52
C ASP A 43 0.09 -33.05 2.74
N GLN A 44 -1.06 -32.47 2.40
CA GLN A 44 -1.16 -31.20 1.70
C GLN A 44 -0.61 -30.03 2.53
N ASP A 45 -0.96 -29.95 3.83
CA ASP A 45 -0.45 -28.91 4.74
C ASP A 45 1.07 -29.02 4.94
N ARG A 46 1.58 -30.26 5.04
CA ARG A 46 3.02 -30.51 5.15
C ARG A 46 3.76 -30.05 3.90
N ALA A 47 3.25 -30.41 2.72
CA ALA A 47 3.79 -29.97 1.44
C ALA A 47 3.73 -28.44 1.32
N TRP A 48 2.60 -27.82 1.68
CA TRP A 48 2.41 -26.37 1.65
C TRP A 48 3.38 -25.62 2.57
N LEU A 49 3.57 -26.09 3.79
CA LEU A 49 4.52 -25.51 4.74
C LEU A 49 5.96 -25.63 4.22
N VAL A 50 6.38 -26.83 3.79
CA VAL A 50 7.74 -27.04 3.27
C VAL A 50 7.98 -26.21 2.01
N ALA A 51 7.00 -26.14 1.10
CA ALA A 51 7.05 -25.29 -0.09
C ALA A 51 7.25 -23.83 0.28
N GLY A 52 6.46 -23.31 1.22
CA GLY A 52 6.51 -21.89 1.60
C GLY A 52 7.80 -21.46 2.30
N LEU A 53 8.34 -22.33 3.17
CA LEU A 53 9.65 -22.10 3.79
C LEU A 53 10.78 -22.22 2.76
N THR A 54 10.65 -23.11 1.78
CA THR A 54 11.59 -23.22 0.65
C THR A 54 11.56 -21.97 -0.23
N ALA A 55 10.36 -21.48 -0.56
CA ALA A 55 10.18 -20.23 -1.31
C ALA A 55 10.70 -19.01 -0.53
N ALA A 56 10.72 -19.06 0.81
CA ALA A 56 11.35 -18.06 1.68
C ALA A 56 12.88 -18.19 1.80
N GLY A 57 13.50 -19.12 1.05
CA GLY A 57 14.95 -19.28 1.00
C GLY A 57 15.55 -20.19 2.08
N MET A 58 14.73 -20.85 2.90
CA MET A 58 15.24 -21.74 3.94
C MET A 58 15.81 -23.05 3.37
N THR A 59 16.95 -23.48 3.90
CA THR A 59 17.53 -24.78 3.55
C THR A 59 16.73 -25.92 4.17
N ALA A 60 16.90 -27.15 3.65
CA ALA A 60 16.26 -28.32 4.25
C ALA A 60 16.72 -28.55 5.71
N GLN A 61 17.94 -28.16 6.06
CA GLN A 61 18.47 -28.24 7.42
C GLN A 61 17.79 -27.22 8.34
N ASP A 62 17.59 -25.99 7.88
CA ASP A 62 16.89 -24.95 8.65
C ASP A 62 15.44 -25.32 8.90
N ILE A 63 14.77 -25.87 7.88
CA ILE A 63 13.38 -26.34 7.99
C ILE A 63 13.30 -27.51 8.98
N ALA A 64 14.22 -28.47 8.89
CA ALA A 64 14.27 -29.60 9.83
C ALA A 64 14.45 -29.14 11.27
N ALA A 65 15.40 -28.21 11.51
CA ALA A 65 15.62 -27.62 12.83
C ALA A 65 14.40 -26.83 13.33
N ARG A 66 13.76 -26.05 12.47
CA ARG A 66 12.60 -25.22 12.83
C ARG A 66 11.33 -26.02 13.09
N THR A 67 11.12 -27.10 12.36
CA THR A 67 9.94 -27.99 12.49
C THR A 67 10.17 -29.14 13.47
N GLY A 68 11.38 -29.28 14.03
CA GLY A 68 11.74 -30.38 14.93
C GLY A 68 11.71 -31.76 14.26
N CYS A 69 11.90 -31.82 12.94
CA CYS A 69 11.78 -33.04 12.14
C CYS A 69 13.14 -33.52 11.64
N SER A 70 13.21 -34.78 11.24
CA SER A 70 14.45 -35.31 10.63
C SER A 70 14.72 -34.67 9.27
N LEU A 71 16.00 -34.45 8.95
CA LEU A 71 16.42 -33.95 7.64
C LEU A 71 15.94 -34.86 6.50
N ARG A 72 15.91 -36.19 6.74
CA ARG A 72 15.42 -37.17 5.77
C ARG A 72 13.95 -36.94 5.42
N LEU A 73 13.11 -36.68 6.42
CA LEU A 73 11.69 -36.41 6.21
C LEU A 73 11.48 -35.13 5.40
N ILE A 74 12.18 -34.05 5.72
CA ILE A 74 12.07 -32.79 4.97
C ILE A 74 12.51 -32.96 3.52
N ARG A 75 13.59 -33.70 3.26
CA ARG A 75 14.04 -34.00 1.89
C ARG A 75 13.02 -34.84 1.12
N ALA A 76 12.38 -35.80 1.78
CA ALA A 76 11.33 -36.62 1.16
C ALA A 76 10.13 -35.74 0.77
N ILE A 77 9.59 -34.96 1.70
CA ILE A 77 8.45 -34.06 1.42
C ILE A 77 8.80 -33.04 0.33
N ARG A 78 10.01 -32.48 0.38
CA ARG A 78 10.49 -31.53 -0.64
C ARG A 78 10.57 -32.16 -2.03
N ALA A 79 10.84 -33.46 -2.14
CA ALA A 79 10.92 -34.15 -3.42
C ALA A 79 9.55 -34.50 -4.02
N GLU A 80 8.45 -34.35 -3.27
CA GLU A 80 7.09 -34.62 -3.76
C GLU A 80 6.67 -33.58 -4.81
N ASP A 81 6.01 -34.05 -5.88
CA ASP A 81 5.53 -33.19 -6.98
C ASP A 81 4.58 -32.09 -6.49
N MET A 82 3.73 -32.42 -5.52
CA MET A 82 2.82 -31.47 -4.87
C MET A 82 3.59 -30.32 -4.20
N THR A 83 4.69 -30.62 -3.52
CA THR A 83 5.54 -29.59 -2.90
C THR A 83 6.18 -28.71 -3.96
N GLN A 84 6.66 -29.28 -5.07
CA GLN A 84 7.22 -28.51 -6.18
C GLN A 84 6.17 -27.57 -6.81
N ALA A 85 4.96 -28.06 -7.05
CA ALA A 85 3.85 -27.24 -7.54
C ALA A 85 3.52 -26.09 -6.58
N PHE A 86 3.48 -26.35 -5.28
CA PHE A 86 3.25 -25.30 -4.27
C PHE A 86 4.39 -24.29 -4.16
N VAL A 87 5.65 -24.69 -4.41
CA VAL A 87 6.77 -23.73 -4.47
C VAL A 87 6.54 -22.73 -5.59
N VAL A 88 6.15 -23.19 -6.78
CA VAL A 88 5.85 -22.32 -7.93
C VAL A 88 4.67 -21.41 -7.59
N ALA A 89 3.54 -21.98 -7.14
CA ALA A 89 2.34 -21.21 -6.81
C ALA A 89 2.60 -20.13 -5.74
N GLN A 90 3.39 -20.43 -4.71
CA GLN A 90 3.71 -19.44 -3.67
C GLN A 90 4.71 -18.38 -4.14
N ARG A 91 5.59 -18.68 -5.10
CA ARG A 91 6.47 -17.68 -5.71
C ARG A 91 5.67 -16.71 -6.57
N GLU A 92 4.83 -17.24 -7.46
CA GLU A 92 3.96 -16.42 -8.31
C GLU A 92 3.02 -15.53 -7.48
N ALA A 93 2.41 -16.08 -6.43
CA ALA A 93 1.56 -15.31 -5.53
C ALA A 93 2.31 -14.16 -4.83
N ARG A 94 3.58 -14.35 -4.47
CA ARG A 94 4.41 -13.30 -3.86
C ARG A 94 4.77 -12.22 -4.89
N GLU A 95 5.18 -12.62 -6.08
CA GLU A 95 5.52 -11.69 -7.18
C GLU A 95 4.32 -10.79 -7.51
N VAL A 96 3.14 -11.38 -7.70
CA VAL A 96 1.90 -10.62 -7.96
C VAL A 96 1.53 -9.71 -6.79
N SER A 97 1.70 -10.19 -5.55
CA SER A 97 1.44 -9.38 -4.35
C SER A 97 2.38 -8.17 -4.24
N ASP A 98 3.67 -8.36 -4.57
CA ASP A 98 4.66 -7.27 -4.55
C ASP A 98 4.41 -6.26 -5.66
N GLU A 99 4.09 -6.71 -6.87
CA GLU A 99 3.70 -5.84 -7.98
C GLU A 99 2.45 -5.02 -7.62
N LEU A 100 1.40 -5.67 -7.12
CA LEU A 100 0.18 -4.99 -6.68
C LEU A 100 0.45 -3.96 -5.58
N ARG A 101 1.41 -4.24 -4.68
CA ARG A 101 1.80 -3.29 -3.63
C ARG A 101 2.50 -2.06 -4.23
N LEU A 102 3.41 -2.25 -5.20
CA LEU A 102 4.09 -1.15 -5.89
C LEU A 102 3.08 -0.28 -6.66
N GLU A 103 2.19 -0.92 -7.42
CA GLU A 103 1.12 -0.24 -8.17
C GLU A 103 0.22 0.60 -7.26
N ARG A 104 -0.13 0.09 -6.06
CA ARG A 104 -0.91 0.86 -5.08
C ARG A 104 -0.17 2.08 -4.54
N ILE A 105 1.14 1.98 -4.33
CA ILE A 105 1.97 3.10 -3.90
C ILE A 105 2.01 4.16 -5.00
N GLU A 106 2.24 3.76 -6.25
CA GLU A 106 2.31 4.67 -7.40
C GLU A 106 0.96 5.34 -7.67
N LEU A 107 -0.14 4.59 -7.60
CA LEU A 107 -1.49 5.13 -7.73
C LEU A 107 -1.77 6.20 -6.66
N THR A 108 -1.31 5.97 -5.43
CA THR A 108 -1.51 6.91 -4.32
C THR A 108 -0.71 8.20 -4.54
N ALA A 109 0.56 8.08 -4.97
CA ALA A 109 1.39 9.23 -5.32
C ALA A 109 0.78 10.05 -6.47
N THR A 110 0.39 9.37 -7.55
CA THR A 110 -0.23 9.99 -8.74
C THR A 110 -1.54 10.72 -8.39
N ARG A 111 -2.37 10.13 -7.52
CA ARG A 111 -3.61 10.79 -7.05
C ARG A 111 -3.30 12.05 -6.26
N HIS A 112 -2.32 12.00 -5.37
CA HIS A 112 -1.90 13.18 -4.61
C HIS A 112 -1.36 14.30 -5.52
N GLU A 113 -0.56 13.96 -6.53
CA GLU A 113 -0.07 14.93 -7.50
C GLU A 113 -1.20 15.54 -8.35
N ALA A 114 -2.15 14.71 -8.79
CA ALA A 114 -3.32 15.16 -9.53
C ALA A 114 -4.19 16.11 -8.68
N ASP A 115 -4.42 15.80 -7.41
CA ASP A 115 -5.19 16.64 -6.50
C ASP A 115 -4.49 17.96 -6.20
N GLN A 116 -3.17 17.94 -6.00
CA GLN A 116 -2.37 19.16 -5.83
C GLN A 116 -2.45 20.05 -7.09
N SER A 117 -2.30 19.45 -8.27
CA SER A 117 -2.37 20.15 -9.56
C SER A 117 -3.75 20.75 -9.81
N LYS A 118 -4.83 20.00 -9.52
CA LYS A 118 -6.20 20.51 -9.60
C LYS A 118 -6.44 21.68 -8.64
N ALA A 119 -5.99 21.54 -7.39
CA ALA A 119 -6.12 22.59 -6.40
C ALA A 119 -5.31 23.84 -6.78
N GLU A 120 -4.14 23.68 -7.37
CA GLU A 120 -3.34 24.79 -7.89
C GLU A 120 -4.00 25.48 -9.08
N ALA A 121 -4.45 24.71 -10.07
CA ALA A 121 -5.18 25.25 -11.21
C ALA A 121 -6.44 26.03 -10.77
N ALA A 122 -7.20 25.50 -9.81
CA ALA A 122 -8.36 26.18 -9.25
C ALA A 122 -7.96 27.50 -8.55
N ARG A 123 -6.91 27.48 -7.72
CA ARG A 123 -6.40 28.69 -7.06
C ARG A 123 -5.91 29.75 -8.05
N LEU A 124 -5.23 29.34 -9.12
CA LEU A 124 -4.71 30.24 -10.16
C LEU A 124 -5.86 30.85 -10.96
N ARG A 125 -6.88 30.06 -11.33
CA ARG A 125 -8.10 30.57 -11.98
C ARG A 125 -8.78 31.63 -11.13
N THR A 126 -9.04 31.36 -9.86
CA THR A 126 -9.62 32.35 -8.95
C THR A 126 -8.78 33.63 -8.82
N GLN A 127 -7.45 33.52 -8.87
CA GLN A 127 -6.58 34.71 -8.85
C GLN A 127 -6.69 35.52 -10.14
N ILE A 128 -6.71 34.85 -11.30
CA ILE A 128 -6.89 35.49 -12.61
C ILE A 128 -8.26 36.18 -12.67
N ASP A 129 -9.33 35.50 -12.26
CA ASP A 129 -10.69 36.06 -12.26
C ASP A 129 -10.74 37.36 -11.44
N GLN A 130 -10.15 37.38 -10.25
CA GLN A 130 -10.08 38.59 -9.41
C GLN A 130 -9.31 39.73 -10.06
N LEU A 131 -8.24 39.43 -10.82
CA LEU A 131 -7.48 40.45 -11.54
C LEU A 131 -8.29 41.01 -12.71
N ILE A 132 -8.95 40.15 -13.47
CA ILE A 132 -9.80 40.53 -14.60
C ILE A 132 -10.96 41.38 -14.08
N ASP A 133 -11.67 40.93 -13.05
CA ASP A 133 -12.79 41.66 -12.46
C ASP A 133 -12.37 43.05 -11.96
N ALA A 134 -11.24 43.14 -11.25
CA ALA A 134 -10.72 44.41 -10.76
C ALA A 134 -10.29 45.34 -11.90
N HIS A 135 -9.72 44.78 -12.97
CA HIS A 135 -9.32 45.54 -14.16
C HIS A 135 -10.55 46.07 -14.92
N LEU A 136 -11.53 45.22 -15.20
CA LEU A 136 -12.78 45.59 -15.88
C LEU A 136 -13.60 46.61 -15.08
N ALA A 137 -13.60 46.49 -13.76
CA ALA A 137 -14.25 47.46 -12.87
C ALA A 137 -13.44 48.78 -12.70
N GLY A 138 -12.22 48.87 -13.24
CA GLY A 138 -11.35 50.04 -13.07
C GLY A 138 -10.83 50.25 -11.63
N THR A 139 -10.90 49.22 -10.78
CA THR A 139 -10.50 49.28 -9.36
C THR A 139 -9.15 48.61 -9.07
N LEU A 140 -8.47 48.12 -10.11
CA LEU A 140 -7.17 47.49 -9.99
C LEU A 140 -6.12 48.49 -9.49
N SER A 141 -5.65 48.28 -8.28
CA SER A 141 -4.56 49.01 -7.65
C SER A 141 -3.41 48.05 -7.33
N LEU A 142 -2.19 48.58 -7.25
CA LEU A 142 -0.99 47.80 -6.93
C LEU A 142 -0.42 48.25 -5.58
N PHE A 143 0.13 47.29 -4.83
CA PHE A 143 1.01 47.62 -3.71
C PHE A 143 2.31 48.24 -4.21
N ARG A 144 3.05 48.94 -3.33
CA ARG A 144 4.38 49.49 -3.64
C ARG A 144 5.38 48.43 -4.15
N CYS A 145 5.18 47.16 -3.79
CA CYS A 145 5.98 46.03 -4.27
C CYS A 145 5.61 45.53 -5.68
N GLY A 146 4.65 46.17 -6.35
CA GLY A 146 4.20 45.81 -7.71
C GLY A 146 3.10 44.74 -7.77
N HIS A 147 2.80 44.05 -6.67
CA HIS A 147 1.72 43.05 -6.66
C HIS A 147 0.33 43.68 -6.59
N ALA A 148 -0.63 43.10 -7.29
CA ALA A 148 -2.01 43.57 -7.32
C ALA A 148 -2.70 43.50 -5.95
N GLN A 149 -3.47 44.54 -5.62
CA GLN A 149 -4.23 44.67 -4.39
C GLN A 149 -5.64 44.05 -4.54
N VAL A 150 -5.68 42.79 -4.97
CA VAL A 150 -6.91 41.99 -5.07
C VAL A 150 -7.17 41.17 -3.81
N LYS A 151 -8.42 40.75 -3.58
CA LYS A 151 -8.87 40.05 -2.35
C LYS A 151 -7.93 38.90 -1.95
N TYR A 152 -7.48 38.09 -2.89
CA TYR A 152 -6.55 36.99 -2.65
C TYR A 152 -5.20 37.46 -2.07
N ASN A 153 -4.65 38.54 -2.60
CA ASN A 153 -3.30 39.01 -2.29
C ASN A 153 -3.24 40.02 -1.13
N VAL A 154 -4.39 40.37 -0.55
CA VAL A 154 -4.48 41.24 0.62
C VAL A 154 -4.68 40.38 1.87
N TYR A 155 -3.96 40.72 2.94
CA TYR A 155 -4.35 40.35 4.30
C TYR A 155 -4.31 41.59 5.19
N GLU A 156 -5.16 41.60 6.21
CA GLU A 156 -5.30 42.74 7.12
C GLU A 156 -4.82 42.36 8.51
N HIS A 157 -4.03 43.24 9.12
CA HIS A 157 -3.54 43.09 10.48
C HIS A 157 -3.43 44.47 11.14
N CYS A 158 -3.99 44.62 12.35
CA CYS A 158 -4.02 45.89 13.08
C CYS A 158 -4.55 47.07 12.21
N GLY A 159 -5.60 46.83 11.41
CA GLY A 159 -6.23 47.85 10.54
C GLY A 159 -5.40 48.28 9.33
N ARG A 160 -4.27 47.62 9.05
CA ARG A 160 -3.42 47.88 7.87
C ARG A 160 -3.48 46.72 6.89
N LYS A 161 -3.55 47.04 5.60
CA LYS A 161 -3.50 46.08 4.50
C LYS A 161 -2.05 45.77 4.12
N PHE A 162 -1.75 44.49 3.97
CA PHE A 162 -0.42 44.01 3.62
C PHE A 162 -0.48 43.07 2.42
N CYS A 163 0.61 43.04 1.65
CA CYS A 163 0.78 42.12 0.53
C CYS A 163 1.05 40.70 1.05
N ARG A 164 0.14 39.78 0.75
CA ARG A 164 0.21 38.36 1.13
C ARG A 164 1.40 37.67 0.47
N GLU A 165 1.70 37.99 -0.80
CA GLU A 165 2.81 37.37 -1.52
C GLU A 165 4.17 37.73 -0.92
N CYS A 166 4.42 39.02 -0.62
CA CYS A 166 5.65 39.41 0.08
C CYS A 166 5.77 38.77 1.46
N ALA A 167 4.66 38.59 2.19
CA ALA A 167 4.69 37.88 3.48
C ALA A 167 5.01 36.39 3.32
N ARG A 168 4.50 35.75 2.25
CA ARG A 168 4.81 34.35 1.90
C ARG A 168 6.29 34.18 1.56
N LEU A 169 6.85 35.03 0.70
CA LEU A 169 8.26 35.00 0.30
C LEU A 169 9.18 35.14 1.52
N ARG A 170 8.94 36.13 2.38
CA ARG A 170 9.71 36.30 3.64
C ARG A 170 9.65 35.06 4.53
N LYS A 171 8.48 34.42 4.65
CA LYS A 171 8.34 33.18 5.44
C LYS A 171 9.08 32.01 4.80
N GLN A 172 9.10 31.90 3.47
CA GLN A 172 9.88 30.88 2.77
C GLN A 172 11.38 31.06 2.99
N GLU A 173 11.88 32.28 2.85
CA GLU A 173 13.29 32.63 3.12
C GLU A 173 13.69 32.27 4.55
N GLN A 174 12.87 32.62 5.54
CA GLN A 174 13.09 32.26 6.95
C GLN A 174 13.09 30.74 7.19
N ARG A 175 12.23 29.98 6.50
CA ARG A 175 12.22 28.51 6.60
C ARG A 175 13.47 27.91 5.97
N LYS A 176 13.90 28.44 4.82
CA LYS A 176 15.13 28.01 4.12
C LYS A 176 16.36 28.28 4.99
N SER A 177 16.48 29.46 5.58
CA SER A 177 17.60 29.80 6.47
C SER A 177 17.65 28.93 7.72
N LYS A 178 16.50 28.67 8.37
CA LYS A 178 16.42 27.75 9.51
C LYS A 178 16.83 26.31 9.16
N ARG A 179 16.41 25.80 8.00
CA ARG A 179 16.83 24.47 7.54
C ARG A 179 18.33 24.41 7.31
N LEU A 180 18.93 25.43 6.68
CA LEU A 180 20.37 25.51 6.46
C LEU A 180 21.15 25.56 7.79
N ALA A 181 20.68 26.35 8.75
CA ALA A 181 21.29 26.47 10.07
C ALA A 181 21.13 25.21 10.95
N ALA A 182 20.15 24.35 10.67
CA ALA A 182 19.96 23.08 11.40
C ALA A 182 20.78 21.92 10.81
N VAL A 183 21.32 22.09 9.60
CA VAL A 183 22.18 21.11 8.92
C VAL A 183 23.67 21.47 9.06
N SER A 184 23.98 22.70 9.46
CA SER A 184 25.34 23.16 9.82
C SER A 184 25.59 22.94 11.30
#